data_AF-Q8STR4-F1
#
_entry.id   AF-Q8STR4-F1
#
_cell.length_a   1.000
_cell.length_b   1.000
_cell.length_c   1.000
_cell.angle_alpha   90.00
_cell.angle_beta   90.00
_cell.angle_gamma   90.00
#
_symmetry.space_group_name_H-M   'P 1'
#
loop_
_entity.id
_entity.type
_entity.pdbx_description
1 polymer ?
#
loop_
_entity_poly.entity_id
_entity_poly.type
_entity_poly.pdbx_seq_one_letter_code
_entity_poly.pdbx_strand_id
1 'polypeptide(L)'
;MYTATKPENAEEYQELCVDGRMFYKLGESKKKTVRRRYSDQFKNPLFIQKDVNRKLRMMRQFREKHGDLEEEIERWKDCISECISILHSQHSVHPAEIFKAFPLGKWGFDIEEYGGCEEDLLHTAKIG
;
A
#
# COMPACT_ATOMS: atom_id res chain seq x y z
N MET A 1 -31.54 -36.95 -20.33
CA MET A 1 -32.35 -38.07 -20.86
C MET A 1 -33.54 -38.23 -19.94
N TYR A 2 -34.75 -38.42 -20.49
CA TYR A 2 -35.98 -38.63 -19.72
C TYR A 2 -36.48 -40.04 -19.99
N THR A 3 -36.94 -40.76 -18.96
CA THR A 3 -37.59 -42.07 -19.12
C THR A 3 -39.06 -41.96 -18.76
N ALA A 4 -39.93 -42.61 -19.54
CA ALA A 4 -41.37 -42.68 -19.29
C ALA A 4 -41.75 -43.83 -18.34
N THR A 5 -40.82 -44.75 -18.11
CA THR A 5 -40.95 -45.86 -17.17
C THR A 5 -40.29 -45.50 -15.83
N LYS A 6 -40.93 -45.92 -14.74
CA LYS A 6 -40.41 -45.73 -13.38
C LYS A 6 -39.10 -46.52 -13.23
N PRO A 7 -37.97 -45.85 -12.95
CA PRO A 7 -36.69 -46.53 -12.78
C PRO A 7 -36.66 -47.30 -11.45
N GLU A 8 -35.87 -48.37 -11.41
CA GLU A 8 -35.73 -49.23 -10.21
C GLU A 8 -35.21 -48.45 -8.99
N ASN A 9 -34.33 -47.47 -9.23
CA ASN A 9 -33.77 -46.58 -8.19
C ASN A 9 -34.48 -45.23 -8.19
N ALA A 10 -35.76 -45.20 -7.82
CA ALA A 10 -36.60 -43.99 -7.85
C ALA A 10 -36.03 -42.81 -7.03
N GLU A 11 -35.22 -43.09 -6.01
CA GLU A 11 -34.58 -42.08 -5.15
C GLU A 11 -33.58 -41.17 -5.89
N GLU A 12 -33.03 -41.65 -7.02
CA GLU A 12 -32.02 -40.94 -7.82
C GLU A 12 -32.63 -40.07 -8.93
N TYR A 13 -33.96 -40.14 -9.12
CA TYR A 13 -34.66 -39.50 -10.22
C TYR A 13 -35.66 -38.45 -9.73
N GLN A 14 -35.78 -37.37 -10.49
CA GLN A 14 -36.82 -36.36 -10.30
C GLN A 14 -38.03 -36.70 -11.16
N GLU A 15 -39.20 -36.74 -10.54
CA GLU A 15 -40.48 -36.92 -11.22
C GLU A 15 -40.98 -35.60 -11.82
N LEU A 16 -41.44 -35.66 -13.06
CA LEU A 16 -41.96 -34.53 -13.82
C LEU A 16 -43.31 -34.93 -14.43
N CYS A 17 -44.38 -34.24 -14.07
CA CYS A 17 -45.70 -34.42 -14.68
C CYS A 17 -45.89 -33.37 -15.79
N VAL A 18 -46.05 -33.82 -17.03
CA VAL A 18 -46.34 -32.95 -18.19
C VAL A 18 -47.56 -33.52 -18.90
N ASP A 19 -48.61 -32.72 -19.01
CA ASP A 19 -49.87 -33.09 -19.67
C ASP A 19 -50.47 -34.43 -19.17
N GLY A 20 -50.40 -34.66 -17.86
CA GLY A 20 -50.92 -35.88 -17.21
C GLY A 20 -50.06 -37.13 -17.41
N ARG A 21 -48.88 -37.01 -18.02
CA ARG A 21 -47.91 -38.11 -18.18
C ARG A 21 -46.71 -37.88 -17.26
N MET A 22 -46.26 -38.97 -16.62
CA MET A 22 -45.10 -38.96 -15.72
C MET A 22 -43.81 -39.24 -16.47
N PHE A 23 -42.80 -38.41 -16.22
CA PHE A 23 -41.45 -38.57 -16.76
C PHE A 23 -40.43 -38.53 -15.61
N TYR A 24 -39.36 -39.31 -15.73
CA TYR A 24 -38.30 -39.39 -14.75
C TYR A 24 -37.00 -38.84 -15.35
N LYS A 25 -36.36 -37.88 -14.67
CA LYS A 25 -35.06 -37.33 -15.05
C LYS A 25 -34.04 -37.70 -13.98
N LEU A 26 -32.90 -38.29 -14.37
CA LEU A 26 -31.80 -38.55 -13.44
C LEU A 26 -31.39 -37.23 -12.77
N GLY A 27 -31.45 -37.20 -11.44
CA GLY A 27 -31.11 -36.02 -10.66
C GLY A 27 -29.65 -35.66 -10.89
N GLU A 28 -29.39 -34.51 -11.50
CA GLU A 28 -28.06 -33.91 -11.45
C GLU A 28 -27.73 -33.72 -9.97
N SER A 29 -26.65 -34.37 -9.51
CA SER A 29 -26.15 -34.23 -8.14
C SER A 29 -26.12 -32.75 -7.82
N LYS A 30 -27.05 -32.31 -6.95
CA LYS A 30 -27.16 -30.90 -6.54
C LYS A 30 -25.78 -30.54 -6.03
N LYS A 31 -24.99 -29.80 -6.82
CA LYS A 31 -23.71 -29.26 -6.38
C LYS A 31 -24.06 -28.45 -5.15
N LYS A 32 -23.79 -29.01 -3.96
CA LYS A 32 -23.99 -28.32 -2.69
C LYS A 32 -23.30 -26.99 -2.86
N THR A 33 -24.06 -25.90 -2.90
CA THR A 33 -23.50 -24.55 -2.83
C THR A 33 -22.85 -24.45 -1.47
N VAL A 34 -21.59 -24.86 -1.38
CA VAL A 34 -20.77 -24.75 -0.18
C VAL A 34 -20.79 -23.26 0.17
N ARG A 35 -21.39 -22.95 1.32
CA ARG A 35 -21.54 -21.58 1.79
C ARG A 35 -20.13 -21.05 2.11
N ARG A 36 -19.50 -20.41 1.14
CA ARG A 36 -18.15 -19.84 1.27
C ARG A 36 -18.17 -18.75 2.33
N ARG A 37 -17.13 -18.71 3.17
CA ARG A 37 -16.98 -17.63 4.13
C ARG A 37 -16.67 -16.35 3.36
N TYR A 38 -17.06 -15.21 3.90
CA TYR A 38 -16.76 -13.90 3.29
C TYR A 38 -15.25 -13.72 3.02
N SER A 39 -14.40 -14.25 3.92
CA SER A 39 -12.94 -14.29 3.78
C SER A 39 -12.45 -15.04 2.53
N ASP A 40 -13.21 -16.01 2.02
CA ASP A 40 -12.82 -16.77 0.83
C ASP A 40 -13.00 -15.95 -0.46
N GLN A 41 -13.73 -14.82 -0.42
CA GLN A 41 -13.82 -13.89 -1.55
C GLN A 41 -12.49 -13.17 -1.81
N PHE A 42 -11.68 -12.95 -0.77
CA PHE A 42 -10.36 -12.31 -0.87
C PHE A 42 -9.29 -13.23 -1.45
N LYS A 43 -9.54 -14.54 -1.49
CA LYS A 43 -8.64 -15.54 -2.09
C LYS A 43 -8.90 -15.73 -3.59
N ASN A 44 -9.92 -15.07 -4.15
CA ASN A 44 -10.21 -15.14 -5.58
C ASN A 44 -9.11 -14.38 -6.36
N PRO A 45 -8.41 -15.01 -7.31
CA PRO A 45 -7.37 -14.36 -8.11
C PRO A 45 -7.84 -13.07 -8.79
N LEU A 46 -9.10 -13.01 -9.24
CA LEU A 46 -9.69 -11.82 -9.85
C LEU A 46 -9.85 -10.66 -8.85
N PHE A 47 -10.14 -10.98 -7.58
CA PHE A 47 -10.23 -9.99 -6.51
C PHE A 47 -8.84 -9.43 -6.18
N ILE A 48 -7.85 -10.31 -6.06
CA ILE A 48 -6.44 -9.94 -5.80
C ILE A 48 -5.95 -9.00 -6.90
N GLN A 49 -6.16 -9.36 -8.16
CA GLN A 49 -5.73 -8.55 -9.31
C GLN A 49 -6.42 -7.17 -9.33
N LYS A 50 -7.72 -7.12 -9.00
CA LYS A 50 -8.46 -5.85 -8.91
C LYS A 50 -7.92 -4.96 -7.79
N ASP A 51 -7.61 -5.53 -6.63
CA ASP A 51 -7.05 -4.79 -5.49
C ASP A 51 -5.64 -4.27 -5.79
N VAL A 52 -4.78 -5.10 -6.38
CA VAL A 52 -3.45 -4.69 -6.85
C VAL A 52 -3.56 -3.53 -7.84
N ASN A 53 -4.43 -3.63 -8.84
CA ASN A 53 -4.64 -2.56 -9.82
C ASN A 53 -5.22 -1.27 -9.19
N ARG A 54 -6.04 -1.38 -8.15
CA ARG A 54 -6.52 -0.22 -7.39
C ARG A 54 -5.35 0.46 -6.67
N LYS A 55 -4.52 -0.31 -5.95
CA LYS A 55 -3.35 0.21 -5.23
C LYS A 55 -2.37 0.89 -6.19
N LEU A 56 -2.06 0.26 -7.32
CA LEU A 56 -1.18 0.84 -8.35
C LEU A 56 -1.74 2.15 -8.91
N ARG A 57 -3.06 2.24 -9.14
CA ARG A 57 -3.70 3.50 -9.57
C ARG A 57 -3.59 4.59 -8.51
N MET A 58 -3.80 4.24 -7.24
CA MET A 58 -3.61 5.20 -6.14
C MET A 58 -2.18 5.72 -6.08
N MET A 59 -1.17 4.85 -6.24
CA MET A 59 0.24 5.24 -6.27
C MET A 59 0.55 6.16 -7.47
N ARG A 60 0.02 5.84 -8.66
CA ARG A 60 0.19 6.72 -9.84
C ARG A 60 -0.44 8.08 -9.64
N GLN A 61 -1.69 8.13 -9.18
CA GLN A 61 -2.38 9.40 -8.90
C GLN A 61 -1.67 10.21 -7.83
N PHE A 62 -1.11 9.56 -6.81
CA PHE A 62 -0.31 10.23 -5.80
C PHE A 62 0.94 10.88 -6.42
N ARG A 63 1.69 10.13 -7.24
CA ARG A 63 2.86 10.65 -7.96
C ARG A 63 2.51 11.76 -8.94
N GLU A 64 1.42 11.63 -9.70
CA GLU A 64 0.96 12.68 -10.63
C GLU A 64 0.55 13.96 -9.90
N LYS A 65 -0.06 13.84 -8.72
CA LYS A 65 -0.54 14.99 -7.93
C LYS A 65 0.58 15.69 -7.15
N HIS A 66 1.51 14.93 -6.60
CA HIS A 66 2.55 15.43 -5.70
C HIS A 66 3.93 15.54 -6.37
N GLY A 67 4.03 15.13 -7.64
CA GLY A 67 5.30 15.11 -8.36
C GLY A 67 6.28 14.09 -7.78
N ASP A 68 7.55 14.33 -8.03
CA ASP A 68 8.64 13.59 -7.42
C ASP A 68 9.03 14.27 -6.10
N LEU A 69 8.44 13.81 -5.01
CA LEU A 69 8.73 14.34 -3.67
C LEU A 69 10.19 14.18 -3.28
N GLU A 70 10.85 13.14 -3.78
CA GLU A 70 12.26 12.87 -3.48
C GLU A 70 13.15 13.91 -4.14
N GLU A 71 12.89 14.21 -5.42
CA GLU A 71 13.57 15.30 -6.12
C GLU A 71 13.36 16.65 -5.44
N GLU A 72 12.13 16.95 -5.00
CA GLU A 72 11.84 18.21 -4.32
C GLU A 72 12.54 18.30 -2.96
N ILE A 73 12.58 17.21 -2.19
CA ILE A 73 13.33 17.14 -0.92
C ILE A 73 14.82 17.42 -1.16
N GLU A 74 15.42 16.82 -2.19
CA GLU A 74 16.83 17.02 -2.51
C GLU A 74 17.11 18.47 -2.92
N ARG A 75 16.24 19.11 -3.71
CA ARG A 75 16.38 20.55 -4.02
C ARG A 75 16.36 21.41 -2.77
N TRP A 76 15.46 21.14 -1.83
CA TRP A 76 15.41 21.88 -0.56
C TRP A 76 16.66 21.62 0.29
N LYS A 77 17.18 20.40 0.30
CA LYS A 77 18.45 20.11 0.96
C LYS A 77 19.59 20.89 0.36
N ASP A 78 19.73 20.90 -0.97
CA ASP A 78 20.75 21.66 -1.68
C ASP A 78 20.69 23.15 -1.33
N CYS A 79 19.49 23.75 -1.35
CA CYS A 79 19.31 25.14 -0.96
C CYS A 79 19.73 25.42 0.49
N ILE A 80 19.38 24.54 1.42
CA ILE A 80 19.77 24.68 2.84
C ILE A 80 21.29 24.54 2.98
N SER A 81 21.90 23.56 2.32
CA SER A 81 23.37 23.37 2.32
C SER A 81 24.11 24.60 1.79
N GLU A 82 23.60 25.21 0.72
CA GLU A 82 24.14 26.45 0.18
C GLU A 82 24.01 27.61 1.19
N CYS A 83 22.85 27.72 1.86
CA CYS A 83 22.64 28.73 2.90
C CYS A 83 23.62 28.56 4.07
N ILE A 84 23.83 27.33 4.55
CA ILE A 84 24.80 27.03 5.60
C ILE A 84 26.21 27.44 5.14
N SER A 85 26.56 27.10 3.90
CA SER A 85 27.86 27.44 3.31
C SER A 85 28.08 28.94 3.22
N ILE A 86 27.06 29.72 2.83
CA ILE A 86 27.11 31.19 2.78
C ILE A 86 27.26 31.78 4.18
N LEU A 87 26.47 31.31 5.15
CA LEU A 87 26.56 31.77 6.53
C LEU A 87 27.95 31.53 7.12
N HIS A 88 28.54 30.38 6.84
CA HIS A 88 29.89 30.04 7.30
C HIS A 88 30.97 30.85 6.58
N SER A 89 30.94 30.90 5.24
CA SER A 89 32.04 31.49 4.45
C SER A 89 31.98 33.01 4.32
N GLN A 90 30.79 33.60 4.22
CA GLN A 90 30.62 35.04 3.94
C GLN A 90 30.28 35.83 5.20
N HIS A 91 29.59 35.20 6.15
CA HIS A 91 29.16 35.84 7.39
C HIS A 91 29.95 35.36 8.62
N SER A 92 30.91 34.45 8.44
CA SER A 92 31.77 33.91 9.51
C SER A 92 30.98 33.32 10.68
N VAL A 93 29.78 32.80 10.43
CA VAL A 93 28.94 32.15 11.46
C VAL A 93 29.44 30.73 11.65
N HIS A 94 29.75 30.35 12.89
CA HIS A 94 30.24 29.00 13.16
C HIS A 94 29.14 27.95 12.91
N PRO A 95 29.44 26.79 12.27
CA PRO A 95 28.44 25.76 11.99
C PRO A 95 27.64 25.33 13.23
N ALA A 96 28.30 25.25 14.40
CA ALA A 96 27.63 24.94 15.67
C ALA A 96 26.53 25.94 16.05
N GLU A 97 26.67 27.23 15.74
CA GLU A 97 25.64 28.23 16.01
C GLU A 97 24.44 28.04 15.09
N ILE A 98 24.68 27.68 13.82
CA ILE A 98 23.64 27.39 12.83
C ILE A 98 22.85 26.15 13.24
N PHE A 99 23.54 25.06 13.58
CA PHE A 99 22.93 23.81 14.04
C PHE A 99 22.26 23.91 15.41
N LYS A 100 22.62 24.91 16.22
CA LYS A 100 21.88 25.25 17.44
C LYS A 100 20.61 26.03 17.16
N ALA A 101 20.66 26.97 16.22
CA ALA A 101 19.50 27.80 15.86
C ALA A 101 18.42 27.01 15.10
N PHE A 102 18.83 26.01 14.32
CA PHE A 102 17.94 25.21 13.48
C PHE A 102 18.09 23.72 13.78
N PRO A 103 17.00 22.92 13.82
CA PRO A 103 17.05 21.50 14.13
C PRO A 103 17.54 20.64 12.95
N LEU A 104 18.68 21.00 12.34
CA LEU A 104 19.18 20.45 11.07
C LEU A 104 19.49 18.95 11.15
N GLY A 105 20.00 18.45 12.27
CA GLY A 105 20.22 17.01 12.46
C GLY A 105 18.95 16.15 12.34
N LYS A 106 17.78 16.69 12.68
CA LYS A 106 16.49 15.98 12.49
C LYS A 106 16.12 15.82 11.01
N TRP A 107 16.70 16.64 10.15
CA TRP A 107 16.45 16.67 8.71
C TRP A 107 17.56 15.98 7.91
N GLY A 108 18.51 15.34 8.61
CA GLY A 108 19.58 14.55 7.98
C GLY A 108 20.81 15.34 7.57
N PHE A 109 21.00 16.55 8.09
CA PHE A 109 22.26 17.29 7.93
C PHE A 109 23.24 16.91 9.03
N ASP A 110 24.49 16.68 8.66
CA ASP A 110 25.58 16.41 9.58
C ASP A 110 26.45 17.66 9.74
N ILE A 111 26.77 18.04 10.98
CA ILE A 111 27.60 19.22 11.25
C ILE A 111 29.05 19.03 10.78
N GLU A 112 29.54 17.79 10.75
CA GLU A 112 30.90 17.47 10.31
C GLU A 112 31.11 17.82 8.83
N GLU A 113 30.06 17.71 8.00
CA GLU A 113 30.08 18.09 6.58
C GLU A 113 30.37 19.59 6.37
N TYR A 114 30.12 20.42 7.38
CA TYR A 114 30.31 21.87 7.34
C TYR A 114 31.53 22.31 8.17
N GLY A 115 32.35 21.38 8.64
CA GLY A 115 33.59 21.66 9.38
C GLY A 115 33.41 21.97 10.87
N GLY A 116 32.24 21.68 11.45
CA GLY A 116 32.03 21.74 12.89
C GLY A 116 32.24 20.38 13.58
N CYS A 117 32.17 20.36 14.91
CA CYS A 117 32.24 19.14 15.72
C CYS A 117 30.97 18.98 16.57
N GLU A 118 30.46 17.75 16.74
CA GLU A 118 29.31 17.50 17.63
C GLU A 118 29.58 17.92 19.09
N GLU A 119 30.84 17.91 19.52
CA GLU A 119 31.24 18.36 20.86
C GLU A 119 30.95 19.86 21.11
N ASP A 120 30.93 20.67 20.04
CA ASP A 120 30.62 22.10 20.09
C ASP A 120 29.14 22.36 20.45
N LEU A 121 28.26 21.45 20.04
CA LEU A 121 26.83 21.50 20.37
C LEU A 121 26.59 21.17 21.86
N LEU A 122 27.40 20.27 22.42
CA LEU A 122 27.29 19.83 23.82
C LEU A 122 27.86 20.85 24.82
N HIS A 123 28.91 21.59 24.45
CA HIS A 123 29.53 22.58 25.34
C HIS A 123 28.66 23.82 25.57
N THR A 124 27.82 24.18 24.61
CA THR A 124 26.91 25.34 24.74
C THR A 124 25.57 25.01 25.41
N ALA A 125 25.25 23.74 25.63
CA ALA A 125 24.05 23.29 26.34
C ALA A 125 24.18 23.35 27.88
N LYS A 126 25.39 23.52 28.41
CA LYS A 126 25.67 23.58 29.87
C LYS A 126 25.64 24.98 30.48
N ILE A 127 25.30 26.02 29.71
CA ILE A 127 25.23 27.43 30.17
C ILE A 127 23.80 27.99 30.05
N GLY A 128 22.79 27.11 30.01
CA GLY A 128 21.37 27.49 30.03
C GLY A 128 20.78 27.43 31.42
#